data_AF-A0A2Z2PG10-F1
#
_entry.id   AF-A0A2Z2PG10-F1
#
_cell.length_a   1.000
_cell.length_b   1.000
_cell.length_c   1.000
_cell.angle_alpha   90.00
_cell.angle_beta   90.00
_cell.angle_gamma   90.00
#
_symmetry.space_group_name_H-M   'P 1'
#
loop_
_entity.id
_entity.type
_entity.pdbx_description
1 polymer ?
#
loop_
_entity_poly.entity_id
_entity_poly.type
_entity_poly.pdbx_seq_one_letter_code
_entity_poly.pdbx_strand_id
1 'polypeptide(L)'
;MLKATGPLSIILLASTCPSSGAAPLSFAEFNNFARECAPSVAPSTLAAIAQVESRFDPLAVHDNTTGETLHWQNQAQATQVVMDRLEARHSLDVGLMQINSRNFSVLGLTPDEALQPCTSLSVAANLLGSRYAGGNTADDEQLSLRRAISAYNTGDFTHGFANGYVRKVETAAQQLVPPLTARPKDDREKPGSKETWDVWGAYKRRSPEGGAGGSSGPPPPPDEDNRKSEDDDQLLFDLNQGGPQ
;
A
#
# COMPACT_ATOMS: atom_id res chain seq x y z
N MET A 1 21.93 58.89 42.93
CA MET A 1 20.91 58.58 41.91
C MET A 1 21.45 57.46 41.04
N LEU A 2 20.92 56.24 41.19
CA LEU A 2 21.29 55.05 40.40
C LEU A 2 20.39 54.93 39.15
N LYS A 3 20.94 54.42 38.04
CA LYS A 3 20.41 53.35 37.16
C LYS A 3 21.34 53.26 35.93
N ALA A 4 22.31 52.34 35.88
CA ALA A 4 22.21 50.90 35.59
C ALA A 4 21.76 50.61 34.14
N THR A 5 22.72 50.60 33.21
CA THR A 5 22.59 50.10 31.84
C THR A 5 23.03 48.63 31.81
N GLY A 6 22.07 47.71 31.73
CA GLY A 6 22.35 46.28 31.52
C GLY A 6 22.47 45.96 30.03
N PRO A 7 23.37 45.03 29.62
CA PRO A 7 23.47 44.63 28.22
C PRO A 7 22.31 43.71 27.83
N LEU A 8 21.69 44.00 26.68
CA LEU A 8 20.75 43.10 26.01
C LEU A 8 21.47 41.81 25.60
N SER A 9 21.15 40.71 26.25
CA SER A 9 21.52 39.37 25.79
C SER A 9 20.52 38.93 24.72
N ILE A 10 20.98 38.88 23.47
CA ILE A 10 20.24 38.25 22.37
C ILE A 10 20.41 36.74 22.52
N ILE A 11 19.37 36.06 22.99
CA ILE A 11 19.33 34.60 23.02
C ILE A 11 19.07 34.14 21.58
N LEU A 12 20.12 33.66 20.91
CA LEU A 12 20.00 33.00 19.62
C LEU A 12 19.40 31.60 19.85
N LEU A 13 18.08 31.48 19.67
CA LEU A 13 17.41 30.18 19.62
C LEU A 13 17.84 29.47 18.34
N ALA A 14 18.86 28.62 18.43
CA ALA A 14 19.21 27.70 17.36
C ALA A 14 18.08 26.68 17.22
N SER A 15 17.22 26.89 16.23
CA SER A 15 16.26 25.87 15.78
C SER A 15 17.04 24.69 15.24
N THR A 16 17.22 23.66 16.06
CA THR A 16 17.64 22.35 15.60
C THR A 16 16.47 21.74 14.85
N CYS A 17 16.45 21.86 13.52
CA CYS A 17 15.60 20.99 12.71
C CYS A 17 16.09 19.56 12.94
N PRO A 18 15.27 18.65 13.48
CA PRO A 18 15.61 17.24 13.43
C PRO A 18 15.70 16.86 11.96
N SER A 19 16.89 16.49 11.50
CA SER A 19 17.03 15.77 10.25
C SER A 19 16.34 14.43 10.46
N SER A 20 15.09 14.30 10.01
CA SER A 20 14.46 12.99 9.84
C SER A 20 15.35 12.22 8.88
N GLY A 21 16.22 11.37 9.43
CA GLY A 21 16.83 10.31 8.66
C GLY A 21 15.68 9.48 8.09
N ALA A 22 15.68 9.25 6.78
CA ALA A 22 14.68 8.41 6.16
C ALA A 22 14.92 6.96 6.62
N ALA A 23 14.22 6.57 7.69
CA ALA A 23 14.07 5.18 8.07
C ALA A 23 13.19 4.46 7.03
N PRO A 24 13.24 3.12 6.95
CA PRO A 24 12.25 2.36 6.21
C PRO A 24 10.84 2.79 6.61
N LEU A 25 9.95 2.91 5.61
CA LEU A 25 8.56 3.30 5.85
C LEU A 25 7.90 2.27 6.77
N SER A 26 7.10 2.74 7.72
CA SER A 26 6.19 1.85 8.42
C SER A 26 5.17 1.28 7.42
N PHE A 27 4.62 0.11 7.75
CA PHE A 27 3.58 -0.51 6.91
C PHE A 27 2.34 0.40 6.72
N ALA A 28 2.01 1.22 7.72
CA ALA A 28 0.91 2.18 7.63
C ALA A 28 1.22 3.32 6.65
N GLU A 29 2.42 3.89 6.71
CA GLU A 29 2.87 4.93 5.77
C GLU A 29 2.95 4.38 4.34
N PHE A 30 3.51 3.19 4.17
CA PHE A 30 3.54 2.50 2.89
C PHE A 30 2.12 2.34 2.31
N ASN A 31 1.17 1.87 3.11
CA ASN A 31 -0.20 1.67 2.65
C ASN A 31 -0.90 2.97 2.23
N ASN A 32 -0.58 4.09 2.88
CA ASN A 32 -1.09 5.40 2.47
C ASN A 32 -0.55 5.77 1.09
N PHE A 33 0.78 5.70 0.89
CA PHE A 33 1.39 5.97 -0.40
C PHE A 33 0.92 5.02 -1.50
N ALA A 34 0.76 3.73 -1.20
CA ALA A 34 0.29 2.75 -2.17
C ALA A 34 -1.13 3.06 -2.67
N ARG A 35 -2.03 3.50 -1.78
CA ARG A 35 -3.39 3.89 -2.16
C ARG A 35 -3.43 5.19 -2.96
N GLU A 36 -2.60 6.16 -2.59
CA GLU A 36 -2.54 7.47 -3.24
C GLU A 36 -1.90 7.39 -4.62
N CYS A 37 -0.76 6.71 -4.72
CA CYS A 37 0.14 6.79 -5.86
C CYS A 37 0.07 5.57 -6.78
N ALA A 38 -0.56 4.47 -6.37
CA ALA A 38 -0.67 3.24 -7.15
C ALA A 38 -2.06 2.56 -7.04
N PRO A 39 -3.17 3.27 -7.27
CA PRO A 39 -4.53 2.76 -7.02
C PRO A 39 -4.94 1.58 -7.92
N SER A 40 -4.22 1.31 -9.00
CA SER A 40 -4.49 0.20 -9.92
C SER A 40 -4.02 -1.17 -9.41
N VAL A 41 -3.23 -1.21 -8.33
CA VAL A 41 -2.71 -2.46 -7.74
C VAL A 41 -3.04 -2.47 -6.25
N ALA A 42 -3.46 -3.63 -5.73
CA ALA A 42 -3.77 -3.77 -4.31
C ALA A 42 -2.54 -3.41 -3.43
N PRO A 43 -2.70 -2.60 -2.36
CA PRO A 43 -1.58 -2.25 -1.48
C PRO A 43 -0.83 -3.44 -0.91
N SER A 44 -1.51 -4.55 -0.61
CA SER A 44 -0.90 -5.79 -0.11
C SER A 44 0.06 -6.42 -1.13
N THR A 45 -0.26 -6.38 -2.42
CA THR A 45 0.62 -6.88 -3.49
C THR A 45 1.87 -6.03 -3.60
N LEU A 46 1.72 -4.71 -3.62
CA LEU A 46 2.86 -3.79 -3.66
C LEU A 46 3.72 -3.91 -2.40
N ALA A 47 3.10 -4.08 -1.23
CA ALA A 47 3.84 -4.22 0.03
C ALA A 47 4.65 -5.52 0.07
N ALA A 48 4.11 -6.62 -0.45
CA ALA A 48 4.82 -7.88 -0.54
C ALA A 48 6.06 -7.78 -1.45
N ILE A 49 5.95 -7.05 -2.55
CA ILE A 49 7.08 -6.77 -3.44
C ILE A 49 8.09 -5.84 -2.74
N ALA A 50 7.65 -4.70 -2.20
CA ALA A 50 8.52 -3.75 -1.49
C ALA A 50 9.28 -4.39 -0.32
N GLN A 51 8.65 -5.34 0.39
CA GLN A 51 9.29 -6.11 1.46
C GLN A 51 10.46 -6.97 0.93
N VAL A 52 10.34 -7.55 -0.26
CA VAL A 52 11.40 -8.34 -0.91
C VAL A 52 12.46 -7.44 -1.54
N GLU A 53 12.04 -6.34 -2.15
CA GLU A 53 12.92 -5.42 -2.90
C GLU A 53 13.79 -4.57 -1.97
N SER A 54 13.19 -3.85 -1.02
CA SER A 54 13.88 -2.83 -0.23
C SER A 54 13.69 -2.98 1.28
N ARG A 55 12.78 -3.86 1.73
CA ARG A 55 12.28 -3.89 3.10
C ARG A 55 11.67 -2.55 3.52
N PHE A 56 10.93 -1.94 2.60
CA PHE A 56 10.30 -0.62 2.73
C PHE A 56 11.26 0.57 2.84
N ASP A 57 12.53 0.40 2.48
CA ASP A 57 13.49 1.50 2.46
C ASP A 57 13.39 2.31 1.16
N PRO A 58 12.90 3.56 1.20
CA PRO A 58 12.74 4.38 0.00
C PRO A 58 14.07 4.87 -0.56
N LEU A 59 15.16 4.84 0.21
CA LEU A 59 16.48 5.31 -0.20
C LEU A 59 17.48 4.16 -0.42
N ALA A 60 17.02 2.92 -0.51
CA ALA A 60 17.87 1.78 -0.84
C ALA A 60 18.37 1.85 -2.30
N VAL A 61 19.66 1.56 -2.48
CA VAL A 61 20.28 1.45 -3.80
C VAL A 61 21.05 0.14 -3.87
N HIS A 62 20.61 -0.79 -4.71
CA HIS A 62 21.38 -1.99 -5.02
C HIS A 62 22.21 -1.76 -6.28
N ASP A 63 23.51 -2.01 -6.21
CA ASP A 63 24.42 -1.90 -7.33
C ASP A 63 24.69 -3.29 -7.92
N ASN A 64 24.03 -3.60 -9.04
CA ASN A 64 24.16 -4.88 -9.73
C ASN A 64 25.56 -5.11 -10.30
N THR A 65 26.38 -4.06 -10.47
CA THR A 65 27.74 -4.19 -10.99
C THR A 65 28.70 -4.69 -9.90
N THR A 66 28.51 -4.25 -8.65
CA THR A 66 29.38 -4.59 -7.52
C THR A 66 28.79 -5.64 -6.58
N GLY A 67 27.47 -5.82 -6.60
CA GLY A 67 26.71 -6.67 -5.67
C GLY A 67 26.43 -6.00 -4.32
N GLU A 68 26.77 -4.72 -4.15
CA GLU A 68 26.56 -3.97 -2.92
C GLU A 68 25.12 -3.45 -2.80
N THR A 69 24.58 -3.41 -1.58
CA THR A 69 23.35 -2.66 -1.26
C THR A 69 23.69 -1.54 -0.29
N LEU A 70 23.38 -0.32 -0.71
CA LEU A 70 23.62 0.91 0.03
C LEU A 70 22.31 1.44 0.61
N HIS A 71 22.39 1.97 1.83
CA HIS A 71 21.27 2.55 2.56
C HIS A 71 21.63 3.97 3.00
N TRP A 72 20.69 4.89 2.85
CA TRP A 72 20.93 6.31 3.10
C TRP A 72 19.87 6.89 4.01
N GLN A 73 20.25 7.88 4.81
CA GLN A 73 19.33 8.62 5.67
C GLN A 73 18.87 9.94 5.03
N ASN A 74 19.55 10.36 3.95
CA ASN A 74 19.33 11.64 3.30
C ASN A 74 19.17 11.42 1.79
N GLN A 75 18.09 11.95 1.24
CA GLN A 75 17.78 11.80 -0.18
C GLN A 75 18.85 12.39 -1.09
N ALA A 76 19.40 13.57 -0.78
CA ALA A 76 20.43 14.19 -1.61
C ALA A 76 21.71 13.34 -1.68
N GLN A 77 22.07 12.67 -0.56
CA GLN A 77 23.20 11.72 -0.55
C GLN A 77 22.91 10.50 -1.43
N ALA A 78 21.72 9.91 -1.32
CA ALA A 78 21.30 8.79 -2.16
C ALA A 78 21.31 9.19 -3.65
N THR A 79 20.74 10.34 -3.99
CA THR A 79 20.71 10.89 -5.36
C THR A 79 22.12 11.07 -5.90
N GLN A 80 23.04 11.68 -5.13
CA GLN A 80 24.42 11.88 -5.57
C GLN A 80 25.12 10.55 -5.84
N VAL A 81 24.95 9.56 -4.98
CA VAL A 81 25.55 8.23 -5.16
C VAL A 81 24.99 7.53 -6.39
N VAL A 82 23.69 7.62 -6.63
CA VAL A 82 23.09 7.09 -7.87
C VAL A 82 23.70 7.77 -9.08
N MET A 83 23.84 9.10 -9.09
CA MET A 83 24.46 9.85 -10.19
C MET A 83 25.91 9.42 -10.44
N ASP A 84 26.74 9.37 -9.40
CA ASP A 84 28.15 8.99 -9.51
C ASP A 84 28.32 7.56 -10.07
N ARG A 85 27.48 6.63 -9.62
CA ARG A 85 27.48 5.24 -10.09
C ARG A 85 26.99 5.12 -11.53
N LEU A 86 26.00 5.91 -11.95
CA LEU A 86 25.53 5.94 -13.33
C LEU A 86 26.58 6.53 -14.28
N GLU A 87 27.31 7.57 -13.86
CA GLU A 87 28.45 8.11 -14.62
C GLU A 87 29.55 7.05 -14.79
N ALA A 88 29.79 6.25 -13.76
CA ALA A 88 30.67 5.08 -13.81
C ALA A 88 30.09 3.89 -14.61
N ARG A 89 28.93 4.03 -15.25
CA ARG A 89 28.25 3.01 -16.07
C ARG A 89 27.78 1.77 -15.30
N HIS A 90 27.50 1.91 -14.01
CA HIS A 90 26.91 0.84 -13.21
C HIS A 90 25.43 0.62 -13.54
N SER A 91 24.94 -0.58 -13.23
CA SER A 91 23.52 -0.94 -13.29
C SER A 91 22.96 -0.96 -11.89
N LEU A 92 21.94 -0.17 -11.59
CA LEU A 92 21.45 0.03 -10.23
C LEU A 92 19.98 -0.33 -10.14
N ASP A 93 19.53 -0.89 -9.03
CA ASP A 93 18.12 -0.90 -8.65
C ASP A 93 17.90 0.14 -7.55
N VAL A 94 16.94 1.03 -7.76
CA VAL A 94 16.85 2.29 -7.00
C VAL A 94 15.48 2.44 -6.34
N GLY A 95 15.53 2.80 -5.05
CA GLY A 95 14.39 3.27 -4.28
C GLY A 95 13.48 2.17 -3.75
N LEU A 96 12.30 2.59 -3.25
CA LEU A 96 11.35 1.74 -2.54
C LEU A 96 10.99 0.46 -3.28
N MET A 97 10.80 0.55 -4.60
CA MET A 97 10.42 -0.56 -5.46
C MET A 97 11.60 -1.07 -6.32
N GLN A 98 12.83 -0.66 -6.01
CA GLN A 98 14.06 -1.12 -6.69
C GLN A 98 13.96 -1.06 -8.22
N ILE A 99 13.62 0.12 -8.76
CA ILE A 99 13.48 0.31 -10.20
C ILE A 99 14.87 0.30 -10.85
N ASN A 100 15.07 -0.59 -11.83
CA ASN A 100 16.36 -0.70 -12.50
C ASN A 100 16.70 0.54 -13.35
N SER A 101 17.90 1.07 -13.18
CA SER A 101 18.39 2.30 -13.81
C SER A 101 18.47 2.22 -15.33
N ARG A 102 18.57 1.02 -15.92
CA ARG A 102 18.52 0.83 -17.37
C ARG A 102 17.17 1.25 -17.96
N ASN A 103 16.10 1.25 -17.16
CA ASN A 103 14.77 1.63 -17.60
C ASN A 103 14.50 3.13 -17.44
N PHE A 104 15.37 3.90 -16.77
CA PHE A 104 15.09 5.30 -16.42
C PHE A 104 14.79 6.16 -17.65
N SER A 105 15.59 6.03 -18.72
CA SER A 105 15.36 6.83 -19.93
C SER A 105 14.02 6.54 -20.59
N VAL A 106 13.54 5.30 -20.56
CA VAL A 106 12.25 4.91 -21.17
C VAL A 106 11.08 5.30 -20.26
N LEU A 107 11.31 5.28 -18.94
CA LEU A 107 10.32 5.65 -17.93
C LEU A 107 10.29 7.17 -17.65
N GLY A 108 11.22 7.95 -18.23
CA GLY A 108 11.34 9.38 -17.98
C GLY A 108 11.76 9.71 -16.54
N LEU A 109 12.50 8.82 -15.87
CA LEU A 109 12.91 8.98 -14.48
C LEU A 109 14.29 9.62 -14.34
N THR A 110 14.39 10.58 -13.44
CA THR A 110 15.67 11.03 -12.88
C THR A 110 16.06 10.18 -11.65
N PRO A 111 17.35 10.17 -11.26
CA PRO A 111 17.80 9.54 -10.01
C PRO A 111 17.02 9.97 -8.76
N ASP A 112 16.71 11.26 -8.64
CA ASP A 112 15.99 11.81 -7.50
C ASP A 112 14.53 11.33 -7.44
N GLU A 113 13.87 11.32 -8.60
CA GLU A 113 12.49 10.85 -8.73
C GLU A 113 12.36 9.35 -8.44
N ALA A 114 13.34 8.53 -8.83
CA ALA A 114 13.33 7.08 -8.54
C ALA A 114 13.39 6.78 -7.04
N LEU A 115 13.94 7.70 -6.24
CA LEU A 115 14.02 7.63 -4.78
C LEU A 115 12.74 8.16 -4.09
N GLN A 116 11.82 8.79 -4.83
CA GLN A 116 10.54 9.23 -4.28
C GLN A 116 9.59 8.03 -4.07
N PRO A 117 9.02 7.82 -2.88
CA PRO A 117 8.10 6.71 -2.61
C PRO A 117 6.96 6.62 -3.61
N CYS A 118 6.28 7.74 -3.88
CA CYS A 118 5.14 7.79 -4.78
C CYS A 118 5.52 7.46 -6.23
N THR A 119 6.57 8.10 -6.76
CA THR A 119 7.02 7.82 -8.12
C THR A 119 7.44 6.35 -8.28
N SER A 120 8.20 5.82 -7.31
CA SER A 120 8.63 4.42 -7.29
C SER A 120 7.43 3.46 -7.31
N LEU A 121 6.40 3.74 -6.49
CA LEU A 121 5.15 2.96 -6.46
C LEU A 121 4.34 3.06 -7.75
N SER A 122 4.15 4.26 -8.30
CA SER A 122 3.42 4.48 -9.54
C SER A 122 4.07 3.73 -10.70
N VAL A 123 5.40 3.79 -10.81
CA VAL A 123 6.16 3.07 -11.84
C VAL A 123 6.04 1.56 -11.65
N ALA A 124 6.19 1.07 -10.41
CA ALA A 124 6.05 -0.36 -10.14
C ALA A 124 4.64 -0.88 -10.48
N ALA A 125 3.59 -0.13 -10.14
CA ALA A 125 2.22 -0.46 -10.48
C ALA A 125 1.98 -0.48 -11.99
N ASN A 126 2.54 0.47 -12.73
CA ASN A 126 2.48 0.49 -14.19
C ASN A 126 3.19 -0.72 -14.81
N LEU A 127 4.39 -1.07 -14.31
CA LEU A 127 5.13 -2.24 -14.78
C LEU A 127 4.34 -3.53 -14.54
N LEU A 128 3.83 -3.74 -13.32
CA LEU A 128 2.99 -4.89 -12.98
C LEU A 128 1.72 -4.94 -13.83
N GLY A 129 0.99 -3.83 -13.92
CA GLY A 129 -0.25 -3.73 -14.69
C GLY A 129 -0.04 -4.03 -16.17
N SER A 130 1.07 -3.55 -16.75
CA SER A 130 1.43 -3.82 -18.17
C SER A 130 1.79 -5.28 -18.45
N ARG A 131 1.96 -6.11 -17.42
CA ARG A 131 2.31 -7.54 -17.52
C ARG A 131 1.19 -8.45 -17.01
N TYR A 132 0.13 -7.88 -16.43
CA TYR A 132 -1.02 -8.63 -15.94
C TYR A 132 -2.05 -8.85 -17.07
N ALA A 133 -2.34 -10.11 -17.38
CA ALA A 133 -3.25 -10.47 -18.46
C ALA A 133 -4.69 -10.74 -17.99
N GLY A 134 -4.97 -10.68 -16.68
CA GLY A 134 -6.27 -11.08 -16.13
C GLY A 134 -6.53 -12.59 -16.22
N GLY A 135 -7.81 -12.97 -16.13
CA GLY A 135 -8.29 -14.34 -16.22
C GLY A 135 -9.82 -14.40 -16.18
N ASN A 136 -10.41 -15.52 -16.58
CA ASN A 136 -11.87 -15.74 -16.49
C ASN A 136 -12.26 -16.47 -15.19
N THR A 137 -11.28 -17.04 -14.51
CA THR A 137 -11.44 -17.75 -13.23
C THR A 137 -10.44 -17.19 -12.22
N ALA A 138 -10.72 -17.41 -10.93
CA ALA A 138 -9.81 -17.00 -9.86
C ALA A 138 -8.41 -17.64 -10.02
N ASP A 139 -8.34 -18.90 -10.47
CA ASP A 139 -7.06 -19.58 -10.67
C ASP A 139 -6.25 -18.97 -11.82
N ASP A 140 -6.92 -18.57 -12.90
CA ASP A 140 -6.28 -17.88 -14.03
C ASP A 140 -5.76 -16.51 -13.63
N GLU A 141 -6.56 -15.73 -12.89
CA GLU A 141 -6.14 -14.42 -12.37
C GLU A 141 -4.92 -14.54 -11.45
N GLN A 142 -4.91 -15.52 -10.54
CA GLN A 142 -3.77 -15.77 -9.65
C GLN A 142 -2.52 -16.20 -10.43
N LEU A 143 -2.66 -17.07 -11.44
CA LEU A 143 -1.56 -17.44 -12.31
C LEU A 143 -1.01 -16.24 -13.09
N SER A 144 -1.90 -15.41 -13.62
CA SER A 144 -1.57 -14.18 -14.36
C SER A 144 -0.82 -13.18 -13.48
N LEU A 145 -1.25 -12.99 -12.23
CA LEU A 145 -0.56 -12.15 -11.26
C LEU A 145 0.85 -12.67 -10.96
N ARG A 146 1.00 -13.98 -10.70
CA ARG A 146 2.32 -14.59 -10.46
C ARG A 146 3.26 -14.44 -11.66
N ARG A 147 2.74 -14.56 -12.88
CA ARG A 147 3.50 -14.30 -14.11
C ARG A 147 3.93 -12.84 -14.22
N ALA A 148 3.06 -11.90 -13.90
CA ALA A 148 3.41 -10.47 -13.85
C ALA A 148 4.51 -10.19 -12.82
N ILE A 149 4.45 -10.83 -11.63
CA ILE A 149 5.49 -10.75 -10.58
C ILE A 149 6.81 -11.37 -11.06
N SER A 150 6.77 -12.49 -11.79
CA SER A 150 7.97 -13.06 -12.41
C SER A 150 8.62 -12.10 -13.41
N ALA A 151 7.80 -11.48 -14.26
CA ALA A 151 8.25 -10.51 -15.25
C ALA A 151 8.76 -9.21 -14.61
N TYR A 152 8.24 -8.84 -13.45
CA TYR A 152 8.75 -7.69 -12.69
C TYR A 152 10.22 -7.87 -12.32
N ASN A 153 10.60 -9.06 -11.82
CA ASN A 153 11.96 -9.35 -11.39
C ASN A 153 12.95 -9.58 -12.55
N THR A 154 12.51 -10.22 -13.63
CA THR A 154 13.43 -10.74 -14.66
C THR A 154 13.16 -10.24 -16.08
N GLY A 155 12.04 -9.56 -16.29
CA GLY A 155 11.49 -9.29 -17.62
C GLY A 155 10.76 -10.49 -18.26
N ASP A 156 10.87 -11.69 -17.68
CA ASP A 156 10.28 -12.93 -18.22
C ASP A 156 9.17 -13.51 -17.32
N PHE A 157 8.11 -14.03 -17.94
CA PHE A 157 6.94 -14.54 -17.23
C PHE A 157 7.16 -15.84 -16.45
N THR A 158 8.32 -16.48 -16.59
CA THR A 158 8.63 -17.79 -16.00
C THR A 158 9.91 -17.82 -15.17
N HIS A 159 10.93 -17.03 -15.50
CA HIS A 159 12.23 -17.09 -14.82
C HIS A 159 12.18 -16.72 -13.33
N GLY A 160 11.26 -15.84 -12.92
CA GLY A 160 11.02 -15.49 -11.52
C GLY A 160 10.44 -16.64 -10.68
N PHE A 161 9.84 -17.64 -11.32
CA PHE A 161 9.48 -18.89 -10.63
C PHE A 161 10.72 -19.75 -10.40
N ALA A 162 11.54 -19.92 -11.45
CA ALA A 162 12.73 -20.76 -11.43
C ALA A 162 13.78 -20.26 -10.41
N ASN A 163 13.95 -18.94 -10.29
CA ASN A 163 14.88 -18.34 -9.32
C ASN A 163 14.27 -18.17 -7.91
N GLY A 164 13.01 -18.56 -7.72
CA GLY A 164 12.29 -18.52 -6.45
C GLY A 164 11.76 -17.16 -6.02
N TYR A 165 11.89 -16.11 -6.84
CA TYR A 165 11.40 -14.76 -6.54
C TYR A 165 9.89 -14.72 -6.27
N VAL A 166 9.08 -15.36 -7.12
CA VAL A 166 7.62 -15.39 -6.94
C VAL A 166 7.24 -15.95 -5.57
N ARG A 167 7.89 -17.05 -5.16
CA ARG A 167 7.66 -17.68 -3.85
C ARG A 167 8.04 -16.76 -2.68
N LYS A 168 9.11 -15.95 -2.83
CA LYS A 168 9.50 -14.97 -1.80
C LYS A 168 8.41 -13.90 -1.63
N VAL A 169 7.87 -13.39 -2.73
CA VAL A 169 6.79 -12.39 -2.71
C VAL A 169 5.52 -12.98 -2.08
N GLU A 170 5.12 -14.20 -2.45
CA GLU A 170 3.97 -14.87 -1.83
C GLU A 170 4.16 -15.08 -0.32
N THR A 171 5.38 -15.45 0.10
CA THR A 171 5.71 -15.61 1.53
C THR A 171 5.63 -14.27 2.26
N ALA A 172 6.13 -13.19 1.66
CA ALA A 172 6.02 -11.85 2.23
C ALA A 172 4.54 -11.41 2.36
N ALA A 173 3.72 -11.68 1.34
CA ALA A 173 2.29 -11.38 1.38
C ALA A 173 1.57 -12.08 2.55
N GLN A 174 1.88 -13.35 2.80
CA GLN A 174 1.31 -14.11 3.92
C GLN A 174 1.72 -13.56 5.29
N GLN A 175 2.92 -12.99 5.41
CA GLN A 175 3.41 -12.39 6.66
C GLN A 175 2.77 -11.02 6.92
N LEU A 176 2.57 -10.22 5.87
CA LEU A 176 2.01 -8.88 5.96
C LEU A 176 0.50 -8.86 6.12
N VAL A 177 -0.19 -9.88 5.61
CA VAL A 177 -1.65 -10.04 5.75
C VAL A 177 -1.92 -11.34 6.50
N PRO A 178 -1.88 -11.33 7.85
CA PRO A 178 -2.17 -12.52 8.64
C PRO A 178 -3.58 -13.04 8.30
N PRO A 179 -3.78 -14.36 8.20
CA PRO A 179 -5.11 -14.92 8.03
C PRO A 179 -6.04 -14.45 9.15
N LEU A 180 -7.27 -14.05 8.82
CA LEU A 180 -8.29 -13.71 9.83
C LEU A 180 -8.57 -14.88 10.80
N THR A 181 -8.20 -16.10 10.41
CA THR A 181 -8.33 -17.34 11.19
C THR A 181 -7.11 -17.67 12.02
N ALA A 182 -5.99 -16.95 11.86
CA ALA A 182 -4.83 -17.11 12.74
C ALA A 182 -5.21 -16.57 14.11
N ARG A 183 -5.42 -17.47 15.08
CA ARG A 183 -5.53 -17.08 16.48
C ARG A 183 -4.30 -16.24 16.83
N PRO A 184 -4.46 -15.03 17.42
CA PRO A 184 -3.33 -14.27 17.90
C PRO A 184 -2.48 -15.17 18.80
N LYS A 185 -1.16 -15.24 18.55
CA LYS A 185 -0.25 -15.86 19.51
C LYS A 185 -0.35 -15.04 20.79
N ASP A 186 -0.90 -15.66 21.81
CA ASP A 186 -1.06 -15.07 23.12
C ASP A 186 0.30 -15.08 23.83
N ASP A 187 1.06 -13.99 23.67
CA ASP A 187 2.29 -13.76 24.44
C ASP A 187 1.98 -13.00 25.75
N ARG A 188 0.72 -12.96 26.20
CA ARG A 188 0.35 -12.35 27.48
C ARG A 188 -0.70 -13.18 28.22
N GLU A 189 -0.24 -14.25 28.85
CA GLU A 189 -0.98 -14.86 29.94
C GLU A 189 -1.06 -13.86 31.12
N LYS A 190 -2.14 -13.07 31.14
CA LYS A 190 -2.60 -12.34 32.32
C LYS A 190 -4.07 -12.71 32.53
N PRO A 191 -4.47 -13.26 33.68
CA PRO A 191 -5.80 -13.82 33.82
C PRO A 191 -6.85 -12.70 33.90
N GLY A 192 -7.71 -12.67 32.87
CA GLY A 192 -9.15 -12.40 32.94
C GLY A 192 -9.63 -11.06 33.50
N SER A 193 -10.02 -10.16 32.59
CA SER A 193 -11.30 -9.47 32.73
C SER A 193 -12.21 -9.91 31.58
N LYS A 194 -13.39 -10.44 31.91
CA LYS A 194 -14.46 -10.68 30.95
C LYS A 194 -14.99 -9.32 30.50
N GLU A 195 -14.34 -8.69 29.54
CA GLU A 195 -14.94 -7.59 28.81
C GLU A 195 -15.83 -8.20 27.71
N THR A 196 -17.12 -8.27 28.02
CA THR A 196 -18.14 -8.51 27.01
C THR A 196 -18.12 -7.32 26.06
N TRP A 197 -17.66 -7.54 24.83
CA TRP A 197 -17.74 -6.57 23.75
C TRP A 197 -19.22 -6.28 23.42
N ASP A 198 -19.78 -5.25 24.03
CA ASP A 198 -21.11 -4.74 23.71
C ASP A 198 -20.98 -3.57 22.73
N VAL A 199 -20.97 -3.90 21.44
CA VAL A 199 -20.88 -2.94 20.33
C VAL A 199 -22.06 -1.95 20.32
N TRP A 200 -23.18 -2.28 20.99
CA TRP A 200 -24.42 -1.49 20.96
C TRP A 200 -24.83 -0.93 22.32
N GLY A 201 -24.07 -1.16 23.39
CA GLY A 201 -24.42 -0.79 24.77
C GLY A 201 -24.51 0.71 25.02
N ALA A 202 -23.93 1.53 24.14
CA ALA A 202 -24.05 2.97 24.19
C ALA A 202 -25.37 3.50 23.62
N TYR A 203 -26.06 2.74 22.76
CA TYR A 203 -27.30 3.20 22.13
C TYR A 203 -28.47 3.24 23.14
N LYS A 204 -28.52 2.29 24.08
CA LYS A 204 -29.56 2.24 25.12
C LYS A 204 -29.44 3.33 26.20
N ARG A 205 -28.33 4.07 26.27
CA ARG A 205 -28.11 5.12 27.30
C ARG A 205 -28.62 6.51 26.93
N ARG A 206 -29.28 6.68 25.78
CA ARG A 206 -30.00 7.90 25.41
C ARG A 206 -31.48 7.63 25.15
N SER A 207 -32.20 7.14 26.16
CA SER A 207 -33.62 7.44 26.30
C SER A 207 -33.78 8.23 27.59
N PRO A 208 -34.26 9.48 27.56
CA PRO A 208 -34.70 10.14 28.77
C PRO A 208 -35.99 9.46 29.23
N GLU A 209 -36.04 9.09 30.50
CA GLU A 209 -37.21 8.51 31.15
C GLU A 209 -38.41 9.46 31.01
N GLY A 210 -39.54 8.91 30.56
CA GLY A 210 -40.81 9.63 30.54
C GLY A 210 -41.93 8.90 29.80
N GLY A 211 -42.60 7.96 30.48
CA GLY A 211 -44.02 7.68 30.22
C GLY A 211 -44.37 6.39 29.47
N ALA A 212 -44.84 5.41 30.25
CA ALA A 212 -45.91 4.44 29.99
C ALA A 212 -46.13 3.86 28.56
N GLY A 213 -46.01 2.52 28.49
CA GLY A 213 -46.94 1.67 27.73
C GLY A 213 -46.42 1.07 26.43
N GLY A 214 -46.55 -0.25 26.30
CA GLY A 214 -46.54 -0.94 25.00
C GLY A 214 -45.52 -2.07 24.88
N SER A 215 -46.01 -3.31 24.99
CA SER A 215 -45.30 -4.52 24.57
C SER A 215 -45.06 -4.50 23.06
N SER A 216 -43.83 -4.70 22.60
CA SER A 216 -43.55 -5.16 21.24
C SER A 216 -42.29 -6.02 21.22
N GLY A 217 -42.49 -7.33 21.17
CA GLY A 217 -41.46 -8.29 20.79
C GLY A 217 -41.04 -8.10 19.31
N PRO A 218 -39.96 -8.78 18.87
CA PRO A 218 -39.47 -8.66 17.50
C PRO A 218 -40.50 -9.16 16.48
N PRO A 219 -40.53 -8.59 15.27
CA PRO A 219 -41.47 -9.03 14.23
C PRO A 219 -41.13 -10.43 13.73
N PRO A 220 -42.14 -11.25 13.35
CA PRO A 220 -41.90 -12.57 12.78
C PRO A 220 -41.36 -12.46 11.34
N PRO A 221 -40.65 -13.50 10.85
CA PRO A 221 -40.18 -13.56 9.47
C PRO A 221 -41.36 -13.68 8.48
N PRO A 222 -41.19 -13.25 7.22
CA PRO A 222 -42.25 -13.35 6.22
C PRO A 222 -42.34 -14.78 5.65
N ASP A 223 -43.57 -15.27 5.48
CA ASP A 223 -43.88 -16.60 4.94
C ASP A 223 -43.69 -16.68 3.41
N GLU A 224 -43.20 -17.83 2.95
CA GLU A 224 -43.23 -18.28 1.56
C GLU A 224 -44.63 -18.81 1.17
N ASP A 225 -45.19 -18.29 0.08
CA ASP A 225 -45.58 -19.05 -1.13
C ASP A 225 -46.88 -18.57 -1.85
N ASN A 226 -46.70 -18.28 -3.14
CA ASN A 226 -47.59 -18.51 -4.29
C ASN A 226 -48.99 -17.85 -4.47
N ARG A 227 -49.07 -16.94 -5.46
CA ARG A 227 -49.49 -17.18 -6.88
C ARG A 227 -50.59 -16.24 -7.46
N LYS A 228 -50.26 -15.67 -8.64
CA LYS A 228 -51.09 -15.23 -9.81
C LYS A 228 -52.01 -14.00 -9.64
N SER A 229 -52.24 -13.12 -10.64
CA SER A 229 -52.00 -13.10 -12.10
C SER A 229 -52.19 -11.67 -12.67
N GLU A 230 -51.72 -11.47 -13.93
CA GLU A 230 -52.14 -10.47 -14.95
C GLU A 230 -51.65 -9.01 -14.76
N ASP A 231 -50.68 -8.57 -15.56
CA ASP A 231 -50.77 -7.94 -16.91
C ASP A 231 -51.05 -6.43 -16.82
N ASP A 232 -50.04 -5.61 -17.10
CA ASP A 232 -50.10 -4.62 -18.18
C ASP A 232 -48.83 -3.75 -18.27
N ASP A 233 -48.34 -3.70 -19.50
CA ASP A 233 -47.45 -2.74 -20.12
C ASP A 233 -47.43 -1.31 -19.55
N GLN A 234 -46.23 -0.76 -19.33
CA GLN A 234 -45.84 0.46 -20.06
C GLN A 234 -44.34 0.76 -20.02
N LEU A 235 -43.79 0.75 -21.24
CA LEU A 235 -42.55 1.33 -21.72
C LEU A 235 -42.51 2.86 -21.52
N LEU A 236 -41.32 3.44 -21.34
CA LEU A 236 -40.89 4.73 -21.93
C LEU A 236 -39.40 4.96 -21.60
N PHE A 237 -38.48 4.60 -22.52
CA PHE A 237 -37.76 5.48 -23.48
C PHE A 237 -36.64 6.34 -22.81
N ASP A 238 -35.44 6.53 -23.34
CA ASP A 238 -34.99 6.39 -24.73
C ASP A 238 -33.45 6.30 -24.85
N LEU A 239 -33.00 5.52 -25.83
CA LEU A 239 -31.70 5.61 -26.48
C LEU A 239 -31.95 6.23 -27.86
N ASN A 240 -31.29 7.35 -28.19
CA ASN A 240 -31.09 7.76 -29.58
C ASN A 240 -29.65 8.26 -29.72
N GLN A 241 -28.73 7.44 -30.25
CA GLN A 241 -28.50 7.06 -31.65
C GLN A 241 -27.77 8.14 -32.48
N GLY A 242 -26.65 7.69 -33.03
CA GLY A 242 -25.94 8.25 -34.18
C GLY A 242 -24.96 7.19 -34.69
N GLY A 243 -25.46 6.27 -35.53
CA GLY A 243 -24.67 5.18 -36.14
C GLY A 243 -23.84 5.63 -37.35
N PRO A 244 -23.02 4.73 -37.94
CA PRO A 244 -22.10 5.03 -39.03
C PRO A 244 -22.70 4.77 -40.43
N GLN A 245 -22.19 5.50 -41.42
CA GLN A 245 -22.05 5.07 -42.82
C GLN A 245 -20.56 5.11 -43.19
#